data_AF-A0A3N2KF92-F1
#
_entry.id   AF-A0A3N2KF92-F1
#
_cell.length_a   1.000
_cell.length_b   1.000
_cell.length_c   1.000
_cell.angle_alpha   90.00
_cell.angle_beta   90.00
_cell.angle_gamma   90.00
#
_symmetry.space_group_name_H-M   'P 1'
#
loop_
_entity.id
_entity.type
_entity.pdbx_description
1 polymer ?
#
loop_
_entity_poly.entity_id
_entity_poly.type
_entity_poly.pdbx_seq_one_letter_code
_entity_poly.pdbx_strand_id
1 'polypeptide(L)'
;MKILLNWRYYVLFALFSLGFLALMVVFGDPAENMSLLREEMIRLAAAAVSFVSFYILHLCVKYWESRDLIPEFTRAGEELEDDSWE
;
A
#
# COMPACT_ATOMS: atom_id res chain seq x y z
N MET A 1 9.91 16.33 -12.67
CA MET A 1 9.05 15.70 -13.72
C MET A 1 9.43 14.26 -14.07
N LYS A 2 10.57 13.69 -13.63
CA LYS A 2 10.95 12.30 -13.94
C LYS A 2 10.07 11.25 -13.23
N ILE A 3 9.59 11.55 -12.01
CA ILE A 3 8.70 10.67 -11.23
C ILE A 3 7.44 10.28 -12.01
N LEU A 4 6.79 11.23 -12.68
CA LEU A 4 5.57 10.98 -13.47
C LEU A 4 5.81 10.08 -14.71
N LEU A 5 7.06 9.93 -15.15
CA LEU A 5 7.41 9.05 -16.27
C LEU A 5 7.78 7.62 -15.83
N ASN A 6 8.08 7.40 -14.55
CA ASN A 6 8.49 6.09 -14.07
C ASN A 6 7.26 5.27 -13.67
N TRP A 7 6.94 4.28 -14.50
CA TRP A 7 5.73 3.47 -14.36
C TRP A 7 5.64 2.71 -13.02
N ARG A 8 6.79 2.46 -12.38
CA ARG A 8 6.89 1.78 -11.08
C ARG A 8 6.16 2.54 -9.98
N TYR A 9 6.19 3.88 -10.02
CA TYR A 9 5.45 4.70 -9.07
C TYR A 9 3.94 4.52 -9.18
N TYR A 10 3.41 4.34 -10.39
CA TYR A 10 1.99 4.02 -10.57
C TYR A 10 1.64 2.64 -10.01
N VAL A 11 2.55 1.67 -10.09
CA VAL A 11 2.34 0.34 -9.48
C VAL A 11 2.34 0.43 -7.95
N LEU A 12 3.30 1.12 -7.35
CA LEU A 12 3.33 1.33 -5.89
C LEU A 12 2.07 2.07 -5.42
N PHE A 13 1.69 3.13 -6.13
CA PHE A 13 0.48 3.88 -5.84
C PHE A 13 -0.77 3.01 -5.96
N ALA A 14 -0.90 2.23 -7.04
CA ALA A 14 -2.04 1.32 -7.24
C ALA A 14 -2.13 0.26 -6.13
N LEU A 15 -1.02 -0.37 -5.76
CA LEU A 15 -0.97 -1.36 -4.69
C LEU A 15 -1.35 -0.75 -3.33
N PHE A 16 -0.84 0.44 -3.03
CA PHE A 16 -1.18 1.18 -1.82
C PHE A 16 -2.67 1.54 -1.79
N SER A 17 -3.20 2.14 -2.87
CA SER A 17 -4.61 2.51 -2.96
C SER A 17 -5.53 1.30 -2.86
N LEU A 18 -5.20 0.18 -3.51
CA LEU A 18 -5.99 -1.05 -3.43
C LEU A 18 -5.98 -1.62 -2.01
N GLY A 19 -4.81 -1.69 -1.38
CA GLY A 19 -4.67 -2.16 -0.01
C GLY A 19 -5.43 -1.29 0.99
N PHE A 20 -5.40 0.03 0.80
CA PHE A 20 -6.10 1.01 1.62
C PHE A 20 -7.62 0.95 1.45
N LEU A 21 -8.12 0.86 0.22
CA LEU A 21 -9.56 0.71 -0.05
C LEU A 21 -10.10 -0.60 0.54
N ALA A 22 -9.35 -1.69 0.41
CA ALA A 22 -9.72 -2.95 1.04
C ALA A 22 -9.75 -2.83 2.58
N LEU A 23 -8.80 -2.10 3.17
CA LEU A 23 -8.78 -1.84 4.61
C LEU A 23 -9.98 -1.00 5.07
N MET A 24 -10.41 -0.03 4.26
CA MET A 24 -11.65 0.73 4.52
C MET A 24 -12.90 -0.16 4.56
N VAL A 25 -12.95 -1.20 3.73
CA VAL A 25 -14.06 -2.18 3.77
C VAL A 25 -14.03 -3.01 5.06
N VAL A 26 -12.84 -3.32 5.59
CA VAL A 26 -12.70 -4.06 6.87
C VAL A 26 -13.25 -3.26 8.04
N PHE A 27 -12.93 -1.97 8.11
CA PHE A 27 -13.35 -1.09 9.21
C PHE A 27 -14.65 -0.33 8.92
N GLY A 28 -15.28 -0.60 7.78
CA GLY A 28 -16.52 0.05 7.37
C GLY A 28 -17.71 -0.41 8.21
N ASP A 29 -18.69 0.49 8.31
CA ASP A 29 -19.92 0.23 9.03
C ASP A 29 -20.70 -0.96 8.42
N PRO A 30 -21.39 -1.75 9.25
CA PRO A 30 -22.25 -2.83 8.80
C PRO A 30 -23.32 -2.30 7.85
N ALA A 31 -23.55 -3.00 6.74
CA ALA A 31 -24.67 -2.70 5.86
C ALA A 31 -25.97 -3.11 6.56
N GLU A 32 -26.94 -2.19 6.64
CA GLU A 32 -28.20 -2.34 7.41
C GLU A 32 -29.01 -3.61 7.08
N ASN A 33 -28.80 -4.21 5.90
CA ASN A 33 -29.59 -5.32 5.37
C ASN A 33 -28.80 -6.63 5.18
N MET A 34 -27.59 -6.75 5.74
CA MET A 34 -26.71 -7.91 5.51
C MET A 34 -26.67 -8.85 6.73
N SER A 35 -26.62 -10.16 6.50
CA SER A 35 -26.46 -11.13 7.59
C SER A 35 -25.04 -11.08 8.17
N LEU A 36 -24.91 -11.24 9.49
CA LEU A 36 -23.62 -11.18 10.20
C LEU A 36 -22.56 -12.11 9.58
N LEU A 37 -22.93 -13.35 9.23
CA LEU A 37 -21.99 -14.30 8.61
C LEU A 37 -21.48 -13.82 7.25
N ARG A 38 -22.33 -13.18 6.45
CA ARG A 38 -21.94 -12.67 5.14
C ARG A 38 -21.04 -11.44 5.28
N GLU A 39 -21.34 -10.58 6.24
CA GLU A 39 -20.54 -9.41 6.57
C GLU A 39 -19.12 -9.81 7.01
N GLU A 40 -19.00 -10.74 7.97
CA GLU A 40 -17.70 -11.22 8.45
C GLU A 40 -16.88 -11.89 7.35
N MET A 41 -17.52 -12.64 6.44
CA MET A 41 -16.83 -13.22 5.28
C MET A 41 -16.31 -12.15 4.31
N ILE A 42 -17.05 -11.07 4.10
CA ILE A 42 -16.61 -9.94 3.26
C ILE A 42 -15.45 -9.21 3.93
N ARG A 43 -15.52 -8.96 5.24
CA ARG A 43 -14.43 -8.33 6.00
C ARG A 43 -13.17 -9.19 5.97
N LEU A 44 -13.29 -10.51 6.16
CA LEU A 44 -12.17 -11.43 6.08
C LEU A 44 -11.53 -11.43 4.68
N ALA A 45 -12.35 -11.46 3.63
CA ALA A 45 -11.87 -11.38 2.25
C ALA A 45 -11.16 -10.03 1.97
N ALA A 46 -11.74 -8.92 2.43
CA ALA A 46 -11.14 -7.60 2.30
C ALA A 46 -9.82 -7.47 3.07
N ALA A 47 -9.74 -8.03 4.28
CA ALA A 47 -8.51 -8.07 5.06
C ALA A 47 -7.41 -8.87 4.34
N ALA A 48 -7.76 -10.02 3.74
CA ALA A 48 -6.83 -10.81 2.95
C ALA A 48 -6.32 -10.03 1.71
N VAL A 49 -7.20 -9.35 0.98
CA VAL A 49 -6.81 -8.50 -0.16
C VAL A 49 -5.90 -7.37 0.29
N SER A 50 -6.22 -6.72 1.41
CA SER A 50 -5.40 -5.65 1.97
C SER A 50 -4.00 -6.15 2.33
N PHE A 51 -3.92 -7.26 3.05
CA PHE A 51 -2.66 -7.88 3.46
C PHE A 51 -1.78 -8.26 2.24
N VAL A 52 -2.36 -8.92 1.24
CA VAL A 52 -1.63 -9.30 0.02
C VAL A 52 -1.15 -8.06 -0.73
N SER A 53 -1.97 -7.02 -0.84
CA SER A 53 -1.60 -5.77 -1.52
C SER A 53 -0.40 -5.10 -0.85
N PHE A 54 -0.41 -4.98 0.48
CA PHE A 54 0.70 -4.40 1.23
C PHE A 54 1.95 -5.30 1.24
N TYR A 55 1.78 -6.61 1.23
CA TYR A 55 2.90 -7.54 1.11
C TYR A 55 3.62 -7.40 -0.24
N ILE A 56 2.86 -7.37 -1.34
CA ILE A 56 3.42 -7.15 -2.69
C ILE A 56 4.04 -5.76 -2.78
N LEU A 57 3.40 -4.74 -2.22
CA LEU A 57 3.96 -3.39 -2.14
C LEU A 57 5.35 -3.40 -1.49
N HIS A 58 5.48 -4.01 -0.31
CA HIS A 58 6.76 -4.14 0.39
C HIS A 58 7.81 -4.86 -0.47
N LEU A 59 7.43 -5.96 -1.12
CA LEU A 59 8.33 -6.73 -1.98
C LEU A 59 8.82 -5.87 -3.17
N CYS A 60 7.91 -5.14 -3.81
CA CYS A 60 8.22 -4.26 -4.94
C CYS A 60 9.16 -3.12 -4.54
N VAL A 61 8.89 -2.46 -3.41
CA VAL A 61 9.75 -1.40 -2.88
C VAL A 61 11.15 -1.95 -2.65
N LYS A 62 11.28 -3.02 -1.85
CA LYS A 62 12.59 -3.61 -1.51
C LYS A 62 13.37 -4.06 -2.74
N TYR A 63 12.69 -4.67 -3.72
CA TYR A 63 13.33 -5.16 -4.94
C TYR A 63 13.76 -4.03 -5.89
N TRP A 64 12.98 -2.97 -6.01
CA TRP A 64 13.32 -1.84 -6.87
C TRP A 64 14.35 -0.91 -6.22
N GLU A 65 14.29 -0.76 -4.91
CA GLU A 65 15.30 -0.06 -4.12
C GLU A 65 16.66 -0.73 -4.24
N SER A 66 16.75 -2.06 -4.09
CA SER A 66 18.02 -2.79 -4.22
C SER A 66 18.67 -2.72 -5.61
N ARG A 67 17.98 -2.15 -6.59
CA ARG A 67 18.43 -1.98 -7.98
C ARG A 67 18.51 -0.52 -8.40
N ASP A 68 18.35 0.42 -7.46
CA ASP A 68 18.39 1.86 -7.70
C ASP A 68 17.37 2.31 -8.77
N LEU A 69 16.20 1.66 -8.81
CA LEU A 69 15.14 1.91 -9.81
C LEU A 69 14.08 2.92 -9.34
N ILE A 70 14.12 3.26 -8.05
CA ILE A 70 13.27 4.25 -7.37
C ILE A 70 14.14 5.14 -6.44
N PRO A 71 15.22 5.77 -6.96
CA PRO A 71 16.20 6.50 -6.15
C PRO A 71 15.58 7.65 -5.34
N GLU A 72 14.43 8.16 -5.77
CA GLU A 72 13.72 9.23 -5.08
C GLU A 72 13.19 8.80 -3.69
N PHE A 73 12.90 7.53 -3.46
CA PHE A 73 12.50 7.04 -2.12
C PHE A 73 13.69 6.90 -1.18
N THR A 74 14.82 6.40 -1.68
CA THR A 74 16.04 6.22 -0.88
C THR A 74 16.59 7.58 -0.45
N ARG A 75 16.68 8.55 -1.38
CA ARG A 75 17.10 9.92 -1.04
C ARG A 75 16.17 10.62 -0.05
N ALA A 76 14.86 10.45 -0.19
CA ALA A 76 13.91 11.02 0.75
C ALA A 76 14.04 10.40 2.15
N GLY A 77 14.40 9.11 2.22
CA GLY A 77 14.70 8.44 3.49
C GLY A 77 15.97 8.98 4.16
N GLU A 78 17.05 9.16 3.39
CA GLU A 78 18.31 9.75 3.88
C GLU A 78 18.11 11.20 4.34
N GLU A 79 17.39 12.03 3.58
CA GLU A 79 17.08 13.42 3.95
C GLU A 79 16.25 13.49 5.26
N LEU A 80 15.31 12.56 5.48
CA LEU A 80 14.53 12.48 6.72
C LEU A 80 15.32 11.95 7.92
N GLU A 81 16.26 11.02 7.69
CA GLU A 81 17.15 10.55 8.74
C GLU A 81 18.10 11.68 9.17
N ASP A 82 18.71 12.41 8.24
CA ASP A 82 19.65 13.51 8.54
C ASP A 82 18.97 14.64 9.34
N ASP A 83 17.76 15.07 8.93
CA ASP A 83 16.96 16.08 9.66
C ASP A 83 16.52 15.63 11.07
N SER A 84 16.53 14.32 11.36
CA SER A 84 16.17 13.79 12.69
C SER A 84 17.32 13.83 13.71
N TRP A 85 18.55 14.02 13.24
CA TRP A 85 19.76 14.07 14.07
C TRP A 85 20.34 15.49 14.25
N GLU A 86 19.73 16.51 13.63
CA GLU A 86 19.97 17.95 13.89
C GLU A 86 19.04 18.51 14.99
#